data_AF-A0A0L1IAJ8-F1
#
_entry.id   AF-A0A0L1IAJ8-F1
#
_cell.length_a   1.000
_cell.length_b   1.000
_cell.length_c   1.000
_cell.angle_alpha   90.00
_cell.angle_beta   90.00
_cell.angle_gamma   90.00
#
_symmetry.space_group_name_H-M   'P 1'
#
loop_
_entity.id
_entity.type
_entity.pdbx_description
1 polymer ?
#
loop_
_entity_poly.entity_id
_entity_poly.type
_entity_poly.pdbx_seq_one_letter_code
_entity_poly.pdbx_strand_id
1 'polypeptide(L)'
;MLSGFGIGLVTVSVPMYISEMTHKDKKGAYGVMHQLFITFGIFVAVMLGLAMGEGPKADSTEPLTSFAKLWWRLMFLFPSVISLIGILALVVFFKEETPYFLFEKGRIEESKNILKKIYETDNVDEPLNAIKEAVEQNESAKKNSLSLLSALKIPSYRYVIILGCLLSGLQQFTGINVLVSNSNELYKEFLDSHLITILSVVMTAVNFLMTFPAIYIVEKLGRKTLLLWGCVGVLVAYLPTAIANEINRNF
;
A
#
# COMPACT_ATOMS: atom_id res chain seq x y z
N MET A 1 -1.02 -16.99 -8.08
CA MET A 1 -2.47 -16.74 -7.90
C MET A 1 -2.86 -16.61 -6.43
N LEU A 2 -2.68 -17.63 -5.59
CA LEU A 2 -3.06 -17.54 -4.15
C LEU A 2 -2.36 -16.40 -3.41
N SER A 3 -1.06 -16.19 -3.63
CA SER A 3 -0.33 -15.04 -3.07
C SER A 3 -0.95 -13.70 -3.50
N GLY A 4 -1.37 -13.58 -4.76
CA GLY A 4 -2.08 -12.40 -5.27
C GLY A 4 -3.45 -12.17 -4.62
N PHE A 5 -4.18 -13.24 -4.33
CA PHE A 5 -5.43 -13.16 -3.56
C PHE A 5 -5.16 -12.62 -2.14
N GLY A 6 -4.11 -13.11 -1.48
CA GLY A 6 -3.66 -12.58 -0.19
C GLY A 6 -3.30 -11.09 -0.23
N ILE A 7 -2.60 -10.65 -1.27
CA ILE A 7 -2.30 -9.23 -1.49
C ILE A 7 -3.60 -8.42 -1.60
N GLY A 8 -4.61 -8.92 -2.32
CA GLY A 8 -5.93 -8.28 -2.41
C GLY A 8 -6.61 -8.08 -1.04
N LEU A 9 -6.54 -9.10 -0.17
CA LEU A 9 -7.07 -9.00 1.20
C LEU A 9 -6.29 -7.96 2.02
N VAL A 10 -4.96 -7.93 1.92
CA VAL A 10 -4.11 -6.97 2.63
C VAL A 10 -4.41 -5.54 2.21
N THR A 11 -4.58 -5.29 0.90
CA THR A 11 -4.86 -3.96 0.34
C THR A 11 -6.16 -3.34 0.86
N VAL A 12 -7.15 -4.16 1.24
CA VAL A 12 -8.41 -3.67 1.82
C VAL A 12 -8.35 -3.64 3.34
N SER A 13 -7.88 -4.73 3.96
CA SER A 13 -7.99 -4.95 5.41
C SER A 13 -7.06 -4.04 6.21
N VAL A 14 -5.81 -3.86 5.75
CA VAL A 14 -4.82 -3.08 6.52
C VAL A 14 -5.15 -1.59 6.56
N PRO A 15 -5.47 -0.91 5.43
CA PRO A 15 -5.88 0.48 5.48
C PRO A 15 -7.17 0.70 6.28
N MET A 16 -8.13 -0.22 6.19
CA MET A 16 -9.37 -0.17 6.96
C MET A 16 -9.07 -0.25 8.47
N TYR A 17 -8.31 -1.25 8.90
CA TYR A 17 -7.91 -1.42 10.30
C TYR A 17 -7.17 -0.18 10.83
N ILE A 18 -6.19 0.33 10.09
CA ILE A 18 -5.47 1.55 10.47
C ILE A 18 -6.44 2.73 10.59
N SER A 19 -7.40 2.89 9.66
CA SER A 19 -8.34 4.00 9.68
C SER A 19 -9.32 3.99 10.86
N GLU A 20 -9.61 2.81 11.42
CA GLU A 20 -10.49 2.62 12.57
C GLU A 20 -9.74 2.65 13.91
N MET A 21 -8.46 2.27 13.91
CA MET A 21 -7.59 2.21 15.09
C MET A 21 -6.79 3.50 15.33
N THR A 22 -7.06 4.58 14.59
CA THR A 22 -6.28 5.82 14.68
C THR A 22 -7.14 7.03 15.02
N HIS A 23 -6.53 7.96 15.77
CA HIS A 23 -7.11 9.25 16.08
C HIS A 23 -7.46 10.01 14.79
N LYS A 24 -8.63 10.65 14.75
CA LYS A 24 -9.15 11.41 13.58
C LYS A 24 -8.09 12.33 12.94
N ASP A 25 -7.38 13.11 13.75
CA ASP A 25 -6.37 14.08 13.29
C ASP A 25 -5.05 13.46 12.80
N LYS A 26 -4.81 12.17 13.00
CA LYS A 26 -3.55 11.49 12.59
C LYS A 26 -3.79 10.40 11.54
N LYS A 27 -5.02 10.28 11.03
CA LYS A 27 -5.41 9.23 10.07
C LYS A 27 -4.61 9.30 8.77
N GLY A 28 -4.20 10.50 8.34
CA GLY A 28 -3.37 10.68 7.15
C GLY A 28 -1.98 10.10 7.35
N ALA A 29 -1.30 10.50 8.41
CA ALA A 29 0.04 10.07 8.76
C ALA A 29 0.13 8.54 8.93
N TYR A 30 -0.77 7.95 9.70
CA TYR A 30 -0.80 6.48 9.88
C TYR A 30 -1.24 5.75 8.62
N GLY A 31 -2.10 6.34 7.79
CA GLY A 31 -2.44 5.79 6.48
C GLY A 31 -1.23 5.64 5.57
N VAL A 32 -0.28 6.58 5.62
CA VAL A 32 0.99 6.49 4.86
C VAL A 32 1.89 5.36 5.36
N MET A 33 1.79 4.95 6.64
CA MET A 33 2.57 3.82 7.16
C MET A 33 2.31 2.54 6.37
N HIS A 34 1.06 2.29 5.95
CA HIS A 34 0.76 1.14 5.11
C HIS A 34 1.61 1.15 3.82
N GLN A 35 1.65 2.29 3.13
CA GLN A 35 2.47 2.45 1.92
C GLN A 35 3.97 2.35 2.23
N LEU A 36 4.43 2.88 3.36
CA LEU A 36 5.82 2.81 3.80
C LEU A 36 6.28 1.35 3.97
N PHE A 37 5.47 0.50 4.60
CA PHE A 37 5.80 -0.91 4.77
C PHE A 37 5.75 -1.69 3.45
N ILE A 38 4.90 -1.29 2.51
CA ILE A 38 4.91 -1.84 1.14
C ILE A 38 6.24 -1.50 0.45
N THR A 39 6.65 -0.23 0.45
CA THR A 39 7.90 0.18 -0.21
C THR A 39 9.13 -0.39 0.48
N PHE A 40 9.09 -0.52 1.82
CA PHE A 40 10.10 -1.23 2.60
C PHE A 40 10.20 -2.71 2.21
N GLY A 41 9.07 -3.42 2.08
CA GLY A 41 9.04 -4.82 1.67
C GLY A 41 9.66 -5.03 0.28
N ILE A 42 9.36 -4.14 -0.68
CA ILE A 42 9.96 -4.15 -2.01
C ILE A 42 11.48 -3.95 -1.91
N PHE A 43 11.94 -2.97 -1.12
CA PHE A 43 13.36 -2.71 -0.91
C PHE A 43 14.08 -3.91 -0.27
N VAL A 44 13.52 -4.48 0.80
CA VAL A 44 14.08 -5.69 1.45
C VAL A 44 14.14 -6.86 0.48
N ALA A 45 13.12 -7.06 -0.36
CA ALA A 45 13.12 -8.13 -1.35
C ALA A 45 14.29 -7.98 -2.36
N VAL A 46 14.56 -6.76 -2.84
CA VAL A 46 15.71 -6.48 -3.70
C VAL A 46 17.03 -6.71 -2.96
N MET A 47 17.15 -6.23 -1.72
CA MET A 47 18.36 -6.42 -0.89
C MET A 47 18.66 -7.90 -0.63
N LEU A 48 17.65 -8.71 -0.33
CA LEU A 48 17.79 -10.16 -0.18
C LEU A 48 18.18 -10.83 -1.51
N GLY A 49 17.72 -10.28 -2.63
CA GLY A 49 18.08 -10.73 -3.98
C GLY A 49 19.56 -10.56 -4.30
N LEU A 50 20.22 -9.52 -3.77
CA LEU A 50 21.65 -9.27 -4.01
C LEU A 50 22.55 -10.42 -3.52
N ALA A 51 22.12 -11.16 -2.50
CA ALA A 51 22.88 -12.30 -1.99
C ALA A 51 22.99 -13.45 -3.02
N MET A 52 22.11 -13.51 -4.02
CA MET A 52 22.20 -14.49 -5.13
C MET A 52 23.43 -14.24 -6.02
N GLY A 53 24.03 -13.06 -5.99
CA GLY A 53 25.07 -12.63 -6.92
C GLY A 53 24.51 -12.26 -8.30
N GLU A 54 25.41 -12.13 -9.30
CA GLU A 54 25.00 -11.97 -10.70
C GLU A 54 24.26 -13.24 -11.15
N GLY A 55 23.08 -13.03 -11.77
CA GLY A 55 22.25 -14.13 -12.26
C GLY A 55 22.97 -15.02 -13.28
N PRO A 56 22.42 -16.21 -13.58
CA PRO A 56 23.04 -17.11 -14.56
C PRO A 56 23.14 -16.42 -15.93
N LYS A 57 24.30 -16.55 -16.58
CA LYS A 57 24.51 -16.06 -17.94
C LYS A 57 23.66 -16.87 -18.93
N ALA A 58 23.02 -16.21 -19.88
CA ALA A 58 22.12 -16.84 -20.85
C ALA A 58 22.79 -17.97 -21.65
N ASP A 59 24.08 -17.81 -21.99
CA ASP A 59 24.84 -18.76 -22.80
C ASP A 59 25.63 -19.79 -21.95
N SER A 60 25.51 -19.75 -20.62
CA SER A 60 26.23 -20.67 -19.73
C SER A 60 25.39 -21.91 -19.42
N THR A 61 25.98 -23.09 -19.59
CA THR A 61 25.42 -24.38 -19.14
C THR A 61 25.87 -24.74 -17.72
N GLU A 62 26.52 -23.82 -17.02
CA GLU A 62 26.98 -24.04 -15.66
C GLU A 62 25.80 -24.30 -14.72
N PRO A 63 25.87 -25.35 -13.87
CA PRO A 63 24.81 -25.62 -12.93
C PRO A 63 24.72 -24.49 -11.89
N LEU A 64 23.50 -24.06 -11.57
CA LEU A 64 23.26 -23.12 -10.49
C LEU A 64 23.95 -23.57 -9.20
N THR A 65 24.66 -22.65 -8.55
CA THR A 65 25.32 -22.87 -7.27
C THR A 65 24.33 -23.42 -6.24
N SER A 66 24.78 -24.37 -5.41
CA SER A 66 23.96 -24.95 -4.34
C SER A 66 23.37 -23.88 -3.41
N PHE A 67 24.13 -22.80 -3.15
CA PHE A 67 23.64 -21.63 -2.42
C PHE A 67 22.47 -20.97 -3.13
N ALA A 68 22.60 -20.64 -4.43
CA ALA A 68 21.54 -20.01 -5.20
C ALA A 68 20.25 -20.86 -5.18
N LYS A 69 20.37 -22.19 -5.39
CA LYS A 69 19.23 -23.13 -5.34
C LYS A 69 18.50 -23.12 -3.99
N LEU A 70 19.22 -22.94 -2.88
CA LEU A 70 18.64 -22.84 -1.55
C LEU A 70 18.06 -21.45 -1.29
N TRP A 71 18.79 -20.41 -1.67
CA TRP A 71 18.50 -19.03 -1.28
C TRP A 71 17.21 -18.49 -1.90
N TRP A 72 16.94 -18.72 -3.20
CA TRP A 72 15.67 -18.28 -3.79
C TRP A 72 14.45 -18.94 -3.15
N ARG A 73 14.59 -20.18 -2.65
CA ARG A 73 13.54 -20.88 -1.90
C ARG A 73 13.35 -20.27 -0.51
N LEU A 74 14.45 -19.91 0.16
CA LEU A 74 14.41 -19.21 1.44
C LEU A 74 13.79 -17.81 1.30
N MET A 75 14.04 -17.10 0.19
CA MET A 75 13.38 -15.82 -0.10
C MET A 75 11.86 -15.96 -0.18
N PHE A 76 11.34 -17.05 -0.77
CA PHE A 76 9.90 -17.34 -0.76
C PHE A 76 9.38 -17.79 0.61
N LEU A 77 10.22 -18.42 1.44
CA LEU A 77 9.86 -18.82 2.80
C LEU A 77 9.89 -17.64 3.80
N PHE A 78 10.69 -16.62 3.53
CA PHE A 78 10.88 -15.47 4.43
C PHE A 78 9.56 -14.77 4.84
N PRO A 79 8.62 -14.47 3.92
CA PRO A 79 7.31 -13.92 4.28
C PRO A 79 6.49 -14.82 5.21
N SER A 80 6.72 -16.14 5.23
CA SER A 80 6.04 -17.05 6.15
C SER A 80 6.48 -16.82 7.60
N VAL A 81 7.78 -16.55 7.82
CA VAL A 81 8.32 -16.17 9.14
C VAL A 81 7.72 -14.85 9.60
N ILE A 82 7.69 -13.85 8.71
CA ILE A 82 7.08 -12.54 9.02
C ILE A 82 5.59 -12.68 9.36
N SER A 83 4.88 -13.56 8.63
CA SER A 83 3.47 -13.85 8.89
C SER A 83 3.27 -14.48 10.27
N LEU A 84 4.14 -15.40 10.69
CA LEU A 84 4.10 -16.01 12.02
C LEU A 84 4.34 -14.97 13.12
N ILE A 85 5.29 -14.06 12.92
CA ILE A 85 5.54 -12.93 13.83
C ILE A 85 4.30 -12.04 13.91
N GLY A 86 3.66 -11.74 12.79
CA GLY A 86 2.40 -10.97 12.75
C GLY A 86 1.29 -11.64 13.56
N ILE A 87 1.07 -12.95 13.36
CA ILE A 87 0.07 -13.71 14.14
C ILE A 87 0.38 -13.64 15.64
N LEU A 88 1.64 -13.86 16.03
CA LEU A 88 2.04 -13.77 17.43
C LEU A 88 1.81 -12.37 18.01
N ALA A 89 2.12 -11.32 17.25
CA ALA A 89 1.91 -9.95 17.67
C ALA A 89 0.43 -9.64 17.93
N LEU A 90 -0.46 -10.07 17.03
CA LEU A 90 -1.91 -9.90 17.20
C LEU A 90 -2.44 -10.68 18.41
N VAL A 91 -2.02 -11.94 18.57
CA VAL A 91 -2.50 -12.79 19.68
C VAL A 91 -1.98 -12.34 21.04
N VAL A 92 -0.76 -11.78 21.12
CA VAL A 92 -0.14 -11.42 22.41
C VAL A 92 -0.45 -9.97 22.80
N PHE A 93 -0.29 -9.01 21.88
CA PHE A 93 -0.30 -7.58 22.19
C PHE A 93 -1.55 -6.85 21.70
N PHE A 94 -2.10 -7.21 20.53
CA PHE A 94 -3.20 -6.49 19.89
C PHE A 94 -4.45 -7.36 19.80
N LYS A 95 -4.98 -7.73 20.97
CA LYS A 95 -6.11 -8.67 21.08
C LYS A 95 -7.46 -8.01 20.81
N GLU A 96 -7.54 -6.71 21.02
CA GLU A 96 -8.77 -5.95 20.85
C GLU A 96 -9.08 -5.69 19.38
N GLU A 97 -10.33 -5.94 19.00
CA GLU A 97 -10.88 -5.55 17.71
C GLU A 97 -11.11 -4.03 17.63
N THR A 98 -11.42 -3.53 16.43
CA THR A 98 -11.58 -2.09 16.22
C THR A 98 -12.74 -1.50 17.01
N PRO A 99 -12.63 -0.24 17.49
CA PRO A 99 -13.72 0.42 18.22
C PRO A 99 -15.03 0.45 17.43
N TYR A 100 -14.94 0.64 16.11
CA TYR A 100 -16.08 0.65 15.20
C TYR A 100 -16.76 -0.72 15.13
N PHE A 101 -15.99 -1.79 14.91
CA PHE A 101 -16.52 -3.16 14.82
C PHE A 101 -17.16 -3.61 16.15
N LEU A 102 -16.50 -3.32 17.29
CA LEU A 102 -17.03 -3.65 18.61
C LEU A 102 -18.37 -2.95 18.88
N PHE A 103 -18.50 -1.69 18.47
CA PHE A 103 -19.75 -0.95 18.60
C PHE A 103 -20.85 -1.54 17.71
N GLU A 104 -20.54 -1.86 16.45
CA GLU A 104 -21.49 -2.51 15.52
C GLU A 104 -21.99 -3.87 16.05
N LYS A 105 -21.17 -4.59 16.82
CA LYS A 105 -21.55 -5.85 17.47
C LYS A 105 -22.29 -5.67 18.80
N GLY A 106 -22.58 -4.44 19.21
CA GLY A 106 -23.27 -4.13 20.48
C GLY A 106 -22.37 -4.19 21.71
N ARG A 107 -21.05 -4.34 21.55
CA ARG A 107 -20.07 -4.39 22.65
C ARG A 107 -19.57 -2.98 23.00
N ILE A 108 -20.48 -2.16 23.52
CA ILE A 108 -20.24 -0.72 23.72
C ILE A 108 -19.12 -0.44 24.73
N GLU A 109 -19.08 -1.17 25.85
CA GLU A 109 -18.04 -0.97 26.87
C GLU A 109 -16.65 -1.37 26.39
N GLU A 110 -16.53 -2.48 25.63
CA GLU A 110 -15.27 -2.88 25.01
C GLU A 110 -14.81 -1.82 24.00
N SER A 111 -15.72 -1.32 23.16
CA SER A 111 -15.47 -0.22 22.21
C SER A 111 -14.95 1.04 22.91
N LYS A 112 -15.60 1.44 24.02
CA LYS A 112 -15.18 2.61 24.82
C LYS A 112 -13.79 2.40 25.43
N ASN A 113 -13.50 1.22 25.97
CA ASN A 113 -12.21 0.91 26.57
C ASN A 113 -11.06 0.95 25.56
N ILE A 114 -11.23 0.38 24.37
CA ILE A 114 -10.19 0.46 23.33
C ILE A 114 -10.03 1.89 22.81
N LEU A 115 -11.12 2.64 22.68
CA LEU A 115 -11.07 4.04 22.25
C LEU A 115 -10.30 4.92 23.25
N LYS A 116 -10.50 4.71 24.55
CA LYS A 116 -9.71 5.35 25.62
C LYS A 116 -8.22 5.02 25.52
N LYS A 117 -7.86 3.78 25.19
CA LYS A 117 -6.46 3.38 24.97
C LYS A 117 -5.83 4.07 23.77
N ILE A 118 -6.55 4.16 22.65
CA ILE A 118 -6.05 4.79 21.40
C ILE A 118 -5.90 6.30 21.56
N TYR A 119 -6.85 6.95 22.23
CA TYR A 119 -6.86 8.40 22.42
C TYR A 119 -6.10 8.85 23.67
N GLU A 120 -5.68 7.91 24.52
CA GLU A 120 -4.97 8.15 25.79
C GLU A 120 -5.71 9.16 26.70
N THR A 121 -7.04 9.15 26.67
CA THR A 121 -7.90 10.06 27.43
C THR A 121 -9.13 9.34 27.96
N ASP A 122 -9.63 9.78 29.11
CA ASP A 122 -10.85 9.24 29.70
C ASP A 122 -12.13 9.73 29.02
N ASN A 123 -12.10 10.93 28.45
CA ASN A 123 -13.25 11.51 27.76
C ASN A 123 -13.16 11.21 26.25
N VAL A 124 -13.83 10.14 25.84
CA VAL A 124 -13.96 9.72 24.44
C VAL A 124 -15.40 9.82 23.94
N ASP A 125 -16.26 10.57 24.62
CA ASP A 125 -17.69 10.61 24.31
C ASP A 125 -17.96 11.21 22.92
N GLU A 126 -17.19 12.22 22.51
CA GLU A 126 -17.28 12.79 21.16
C GLU A 126 -16.91 11.77 20.05
N PRO A 127 -15.71 11.15 20.06
CA PRO A 127 -15.38 10.14 19.04
C PRO A 127 -16.29 8.90 19.14
N LEU A 128 -16.77 8.52 20.33
CA LEU A 128 -17.72 7.43 20.51
C LEU A 128 -19.09 7.76 19.90
N ASN A 129 -19.59 8.98 20.06
CA ASN A 129 -20.83 9.44 19.43
C ASN A 129 -20.70 9.45 17.90
N ALA A 130 -19.55 9.85 17.36
CA ALA A 130 -19.32 9.77 15.92
C ALA A 130 -19.35 8.32 15.39
N ILE A 131 -18.84 7.35 16.17
CA ILE A 131 -18.96 5.92 15.85
C ILE A 131 -20.42 5.49 15.90
N LYS A 132 -21.16 5.89 16.95
CA LYS A 132 -22.59 5.60 17.10
C LYS A 132 -23.39 6.09 15.90
N GLU A 133 -23.21 7.34 15.49
CA GLU A 133 -23.88 7.91 14.31
C GLU A 133 -23.56 7.13 13.03
N ALA A 134 -22.30 6.73 12.85
CA ALA A 134 -21.88 5.94 11.68
C ALA A 134 -22.50 4.52 11.68
N VAL A 135 -22.63 3.89 12.85
CA VAL A 135 -23.28 2.58 12.99
C VAL A 135 -24.79 2.69 12.77
N GLU A 136 -25.46 3.71 13.32
CA GLU A 136 -26.89 3.96 13.10
C GLU A 136 -27.21 4.24 11.62
N GLN A 137 -26.34 4.97 10.92
CA GLN A 137 -26.43 5.16 9.48
C GLN A 137 -26.31 3.82 8.72
N ASN A 138 -25.38 2.95 9.12
CA ASN A 138 -25.21 1.64 8.52
C ASN A 138 -26.42 0.73 8.79
N GLU A 139 -27.01 0.77 9.99
CA GLU A 139 -28.25 0.05 10.29
C GLU A 139 -29.43 0.55 9.47
N SER A 140 -29.57 1.86 9.31
CA SER A 140 -30.59 2.46 8.45
C SER A 140 -30.40 2.05 6.98
N ALA A 141 -29.15 2.03 6.50
CA ALA A 141 -28.81 1.53 5.17
C ALA A 141 -29.20 0.05 5.00
N LYS A 142 -28.92 -0.80 5.99
CA LYS A 142 -29.34 -2.22 6.01
C LYS A 142 -30.86 -2.35 5.99
N LYS A 143 -31.60 -1.58 6.81
CA LYS A 143 -33.07 -1.56 6.83
C LYS A 143 -33.66 -1.17 5.47
N ASN A 144 -33.03 -0.22 4.79
CA ASN A 144 -33.43 0.21 3.44
C ASN A 144 -32.92 -0.70 2.32
N SER A 145 -32.33 -1.86 2.65
CA SER A 145 -31.74 -2.80 1.68
C SER A 145 -30.74 -2.13 0.73
N LEU A 146 -29.98 -1.17 1.23
CA LEU A 146 -28.92 -0.51 0.48
C LEU A 146 -27.77 -1.51 0.26
N SER A 147 -27.55 -1.86 -1.00
CA SER A 147 -26.45 -2.68 -1.50
C SER A 147 -25.56 -1.82 -2.39
N LEU A 148 -24.34 -2.24 -2.66
CA LEU A 148 -23.45 -1.54 -3.59
C LEU A 148 -24.12 -1.32 -4.97
N LEU A 149 -24.91 -2.29 -5.45
CA LEU A 149 -25.62 -2.17 -6.72
C LEU A 149 -26.77 -1.14 -6.67
N SER A 150 -27.46 -1.00 -5.54
CA SER A 150 -28.50 0.02 -5.38
C SER A 150 -27.90 1.40 -5.09
N ALA A 151 -26.76 1.46 -4.38
CA ALA A 151 -25.97 2.67 -4.21
C ALA A 151 -25.49 3.24 -5.55
N LEU A 152 -25.07 2.39 -6.51
CA LEU A 152 -24.73 2.83 -7.87
C LEU A 152 -25.90 3.44 -8.66
N LYS A 153 -27.15 3.18 -8.27
CA LYS A 153 -28.33 3.81 -8.89
C LYS A 153 -28.63 5.18 -8.30
N ILE A 154 -28.18 5.45 -7.08
CA ILE A 154 -28.40 6.72 -6.39
C ILE A 154 -27.31 7.71 -6.84
N PRO A 155 -27.67 8.90 -7.38
CA PRO A 155 -26.70 9.80 -8.02
C PRO A 155 -25.59 10.26 -7.08
N SER A 156 -25.91 10.55 -5.81
CA SER A 156 -24.93 11.00 -4.80
C SER A 156 -23.90 9.92 -4.48
N TYR A 157 -24.33 8.67 -4.24
CA TYR A 157 -23.41 7.56 -3.97
C TYR A 157 -22.63 7.15 -5.22
N ARG A 158 -23.29 7.11 -6.38
CA ARG A 158 -22.64 6.83 -7.67
C ARG A 158 -21.49 7.79 -7.93
N TYR A 159 -21.68 9.09 -7.67
CA TYR A 159 -20.61 10.08 -7.85
C TYR A 159 -19.37 9.74 -7.03
N VAL A 160 -19.53 9.48 -5.73
CA VAL A 160 -18.41 9.15 -4.82
C VAL A 160 -17.73 7.83 -5.22
N ILE A 161 -18.51 6.81 -5.57
CA ILE A 161 -17.98 5.50 -6.00
C ILE A 161 -17.16 5.66 -7.28
N ILE A 162 -17.69 6.36 -8.29
CA ILE A 162 -16.98 6.59 -9.56
C ILE A 162 -15.70 7.39 -9.32
N LEU A 163 -15.72 8.43 -8.49
CA LEU A 163 -14.52 9.19 -8.14
C LEU A 163 -13.46 8.30 -7.47
N GLY A 164 -13.86 7.42 -6.54
CA GLY A 164 -12.95 6.48 -5.89
C GLY A 164 -12.34 5.46 -6.86
N CYS A 165 -13.16 4.89 -7.75
CA CYS A 165 -12.71 3.97 -8.79
C CYS A 165 -11.77 4.65 -9.80
N LEU A 166 -12.10 5.87 -10.23
CA LEU A 166 -11.26 6.65 -11.14
C LEU A 166 -9.92 6.99 -10.49
N LEU A 167 -9.91 7.45 -9.24
CA LEU A 167 -8.67 7.77 -8.54
C LEU A 167 -7.77 6.53 -8.39
N SER A 168 -8.37 5.39 -8.02
CA SER A 168 -7.65 4.11 -7.88
C SER A 168 -7.14 3.60 -9.23
N GLY A 169 -7.94 3.73 -10.29
CA GLY A 169 -7.56 3.35 -11.64
C GLY A 169 -6.46 4.23 -12.21
N LEU A 170 -6.59 5.55 -12.12
CA LEU A 170 -5.61 6.52 -12.62
C LEU A 170 -4.25 6.38 -11.96
N GLN A 171 -4.19 5.91 -10.70
CA GLN A 171 -2.92 5.58 -10.07
C GLN A 171 -2.12 4.55 -10.89
N GLN A 172 -2.78 3.57 -11.51
CA GLN A 172 -2.12 2.57 -12.37
C GLN A 172 -1.58 3.17 -13.67
N PHE A 173 -2.28 4.17 -14.22
CA PHE A 173 -1.86 4.89 -15.42
C PHE A 173 -0.60 5.73 -15.24
N THR A 174 -0.11 5.91 -14.00
CA THR A 174 1.22 6.49 -13.75
C THR A 174 2.37 5.61 -14.27
N GLY A 175 2.11 4.34 -14.61
CA GLY A 175 3.12 3.43 -15.14
C GLY A 175 4.04 2.82 -14.09
N ILE A 176 3.82 3.09 -12.80
CA ILE A 176 4.68 2.58 -11.72
C ILE A 176 4.79 1.04 -11.71
N ASN A 177 3.71 0.33 -12.02
CA ASN A 177 3.72 -1.13 -12.08
C ASN A 177 4.47 -1.69 -13.29
N VAL A 178 4.62 -0.92 -14.37
CA VAL A 178 5.50 -1.27 -15.49
C VAL A 178 6.95 -1.25 -15.01
N LEU A 179 7.34 -0.21 -14.26
CA LEU A 179 8.68 -0.11 -13.67
C LEU A 179 8.94 -1.26 -12.68
N VAL A 180 8.02 -1.50 -11.74
CA VAL A 180 8.19 -2.53 -10.69
C VAL A 180 8.26 -3.94 -11.27
N SER A 181 7.46 -4.23 -12.31
CA SER A 181 7.38 -5.59 -12.86
C SER A 181 8.44 -5.87 -13.94
N ASN A 182 8.84 -4.84 -14.69
CA ASN A 182 9.66 -4.99 -15.90
C ASN A 182 10.94 -4.14 -15.87
N SER A 183 11.44 -3.73 -14.69
CA SER A 183 12.63 -2.87 -14.62
C SER A 183 13.81 -3.45 -15.39
N ASN A 184 14.11 -4.74 -15.24
CA ASN A 184 15.24 -5.37 -15.92
C ASN A 184 15.07 -5.33 -17.45
N GLU A 185 13.86 -5.59 -17.94
CA GLU A 185 13.55 -5.60 -19.37
C GLU A 185 13.66 -4.21 -19.99
N LEU A 186 13.30 -3.17 -19.25
CA LEU A 186 13.38 -1.78 -19.72
C LEU A 186 14.83 -1.32 -19.93
N TYR A 187 15.78 -1.84 -19.16
CA TYR A 187 17.15 -1.32 -19.14
C TYR A 187 18.17 -2.24 -19.82
N LYS A 188 17.82 -3.51 -20.12
CA LYS A 188 18.76 -4.51 -20.66
C LYS A 188 19.34 -4.19 -22.04
N GLU A 189 18.67 -3.36 -22.83
CA GLU A 189 19.10 -3.06 -24.20
C GLU A 189 20.30 -2.09 -24.24
N PHE A 190 20.50 -1.31 -23.17
CA PHE A 190 21.49 -0.23 -23.13
C PHE A 190 22.30 -0.14 -21.83
N LEU A 191 21.99 -0.96 -20.81
CA LEU A 191 22.81 -1.12 -19.60
C LEU A 191 23.25 -2.58 -19.43
N ASP A 192 24.43 -2.77 -18.82
CA ASP A 192 24.90 -4.07 -18.38
C ASP A 192 24.19 -4.54 -17.09
N SER A 193 24.25 -5.85 -16.81
CA SER A 193 23.54 -6.46 -15.69
C SER A 193 23.96 -5.91 -14.32
N HIS A 194 25.21 -5.47 -14.17
CA HIS A 194 25.69 -4.89 -12.91
C HIS A 194 25.09 -3.49 -12.69
N LEU A 195 25.07 -2.62 -13.72
CA LEU A 195 24.39 -1.32 -13.62
C LEU A 195 22.88 -1.44 -13.42
N ILE A 196 22.21 -2.40 -14.06
CA ILE A 196 20.77 -2.65 -13.85
C ILE A 196 20.50 -3.03 -12.39
N THR A 197 21.36 -3.88 -11.81
CA THR A 197 21.25 -4.28 -10.41
C THR A 197 21.40 -3.08 -9.47
N ILE A 198 22.41 -2.22 -9.69
CA ILE A 198 22.59 -0.98 -8.93
C ILE A 198 21.37 -0.07 -9.07
N LEU A 199 20.86 0.10 -10.29
CA LEU A 199 19.69 0.93 -10.55
C LEU A 199 18.46 0.42 -9.80
N SER A 200 18.21 -0.90 -9.79
CA SER A 200 17.10 -1.51 -9.03
C SER A 200 17.21 -1.26 -7.52
N VAL A 201 18.42 -1.34 -6.95
CA VAL A 201 18.65 -1.02 -5.53
C VAL A 201 18.37 0.46 -5.26
N VAL A 202 18.90 1.36 -6.08
CA VAL A 202 18.72 2.80 -5.90
C VAL A 202 17.25 3.19 -6.09
N MET A 203 16.57 2.66 -7.10
CA MET A 203 15.14 2.93 -7.36
C MET A 203 14.28 2.51 -6.17
N THR A 204 14.50 1.30 -5.64
CA THR A 204 13.73 0.81 -4.49
C THR A 204 14.08 1.55 -3.19
N ALA A 205 15.34 1.94 -3.00
CA ALA A 205 15.75 2.79 -1.90
C ALA A 205 15.09 4.17 -1.97
N VAL A 206 15.11 4.83 -3.13
CA VAL A 206 14.46 6.14 -3.34
C VAL A 206 12.95 6.03 -3.13
N ASN A 207 12.31 4.97 -3.65
CA ASN A 207 10.88 4.73 -3.44
C ASN A 207 10.53 4.62 -1.94
N PHE A 208 11.32 3.85 -1.19
CA PHE A 208 11.17 3.74 0.26
C PHE A 208 11.41 5.07 0.98
N LEU A 209 12.54 5.73 0.71
CA LEU A 209 12.94 6.97 1.38
C LEU A 209 11.97 8.13 1.08
N MET A 210 11.50 8.25 -0.16
CA MET A 210 10.52 9.29 -0.56
C MET A 210 9.12 9.05 0.03
N THR A 211 8.86 7.89 0.62
CA THR A 211 7.61 7.64 1.34
C THR A 211 7.60 8.32 2.72
N PHE A 212 8.75 8.56 3.36
CA PHE A 212 8.82 9.20 4.68
C PHE A 212 8.28 10.64 4.69
N PRO A 213 8.69 11.56 3.77
CA PRO A 213 8.14 12.91 3.73
C PRO A 213 6.62 12.95 3.59
N ALA A 214 6.02 11.95 2.93
CA ALA A 214 4.58 11.89 2.74
C ALA A 214 3.80 11.81 4.07
N ILE A 215 4.38 11.22 5.13
CA ILE A 215 3.75 11.15 6.47
C ILE A 215 3.46 12.56 6.99
N TYR A 216 4.41 13.49 6.86
CA TYR A 216 4.26 14.87 7.30
C TYR A 216 3.48 15.73 6.29
N ILE A 217 3.75 15.55 5.00
CA ILE A 217 3.14 16.35 3.94
C ILE A 217 1.63 16.11 3.85
N VAL A 218 1.16 14.88 4.01
CA VAL A 218 -0.27 14.56 3.94
C VAL A 218 -1.07 15.31 5.02
N GLU A 219 -0.54 15.40 6.24
CA GLU A 219 -1.20 16.12 7.34
C GLU A 219 -1.13 17.64 7.14
N LYS A 220 0.00 18.17 6.65
CA LYS A 220 0.21 19.63 6.55
C LYS A 220 -0.41 20.27 5.31
N LEU A 221 -0.25 19.64 4.15
CA LEU A 221 -0.66 20.18 2.84
C LEU A 221 -1.97 19.57 2.34
N GLY A 222 -2.42 18.49 2.97
CA GLY A 222 -3.61 17.76 2.58
C GLY A 222 -3.40 16.85 1.37
N ARG A 223 -4.32 15.89 1.22
CA ARG A 223 -4.25 14.83 0.20
C ARG A 223 -4.34 15.35 -1.23
N LYS A 224 -5.26 16.28 -1.50
CA LYS A 224 -5.48 16.82 -2.85
C LYS A 224 -4.25 17.54 -3.39
N THR A 225 -3.60 18.35 -2.55
CA THR A 225 -2.40 19.10 -2.90
C THR A 225 -1.27 18.14 -3.25
N LEU A 226 -1.04 17.11 -2.41
CA LEU A 226 -0.02 16.09 -2.68
C LEU A 226 -0.26 15.35 -4.00
N LEU A 227 -1.52 14.97 -4.29
CA LEU A 227 -1.88 14.30 -5.54
C LEU A 227 -1.61 15.19 -6.77
N LEU A 228 -1.98 16.46 -6.72
CA LEU A 228 -1.77 17.39 -7.83
C LEU A 228 -0.28 17.60 -8.12
N TRP A 229 0.55 17.79 -7.08
CA TRP A 229 2.00 17.88 -7.25
C TRP A 229 2.62 16.58 -7.75
N GLY A 230 2.08 15.42 -7.32
CA GLY A 230 2.45 14.11 -7.87
C GLY A 230 2.19 14.04 -9.38
N CYS A 231 1.02 14.49 -9.85
CA CYS A 231 0.69 14.55 -11.28
C CYS A 231 1.65 15.47 -12.06
N VAL A 232 2.01 16.63 -11.50
CA VAL A 232 3.00 17.53 -12.11
C VAL A 232 4.36 16.84 -12.22
N GLY A 233 4.81 16.14 -11.18
CA GLY A 233 6.07 15.39 -11.20
C GLY A 233 6.09 14.30 -12.27
N VAL A 234 5.01 13.52 -12.38
CA VAL A 234 4.86 12.49 -13.42
C VAL A 234 4.86 13.09 -14.83
N LEU A 235 4.17 14.22 -15.03
CA LEU A 235 4.16 14.92 -16.31
C LEU A 235 5.56 15.42 -16.70
N VAL A 236 6.29 16.02 -15.75
CA VAL A 236 7.66 16.50 -15.95
C VAL A 236 8.63 15.35 -16.22
N ALA A 237 8.38 14.16 -15.67
CA ALA A 237 9.19 12.98 -15.96
C ALA A 237 8.95 12.43 -17.38
N TYR A 238 7.69 12.24 -17.79
CA TYR A 238 7.38 11.57 -19.06
C TYR A 238 7.44 12.46 -20.30
N LEU A 239 6.99 13.72 -20.20
CA LEU A 239 6.90 14.62 -21.36
C LEU A 239 8.25 14.84 -22.07
N PRO A 240 9.37 15.17 -21.39
CA PRO A 240 10.64 15.36 -22.07
C PRO A 240 11.16 14.06 -22.69
N THR A 241 10.97 12.91 -22.04
CA THR A 241 11.37 11.61 -22.57
C THR A 241 10.60 11.25 -23.84
N ALA A 242 9.30 11.57 -23.88
CA ALA A 242 8.48 11.38 -25.07
C ALA A 242 8.96 12.24 -26.24
N ILE A 243 9.27 13.52 -26.00
CA ILE A 243 9.79 14.43 -27.03
C ILE A 243 11.16 13.95 -27.53
N ALA A 244 12.06 13.57 -26.63
CA ALA A 244 13.39 13.06 -27.00
C ALA A 244 13.31 11.78 -27.84
N ASN A 245 12.41 10.86 -27.49
CA ASN A 245 12.19 9.64 -28.25
C ASN A 245 11.66 9.92 -29.67
N GLU A 246 10.74 10.87 -29.81
CA GLU A 246 10.20 11.25 -31.11
C GLU A 246 11.27 11.92 -32.00
N ILE A 247 12.13 12.76 -31.42
CA ILE A 247 13.26 13.34 -32.15
C ILE A 247 14.19 12.24 -32.66
N ASN A 248 14.55 11.27 -31.81
CA ASN A 248 15.47 10.20 -32.18
C ASN A 248 14.91 9.25 -33.26
N ARG A 249 13.58 9.10 -33.38
CA ARG A 249 12.96 8.29 -34.45
C ARG A 249 12.93 8.98 -35.81
N ASN A 250 13.08 10.30 -35.85
CA ASN A 250 13.05 11.12 -37.06
C ASN A 250 14.45 11.37 -37.66
N PHE A 251 15.52 10.87 -37.02
CA PHE A 251 16.90 10.84 -37.52
C PHE A 251 17.31 9.40 -37.84
#